data_AF-V9DR68-F1
#
_entry.id   AF-V9DR68-F1
#
_cell.length_a   1.000
_cell.length_b   1.000
_cell.length_c   1.000
_cell.angle_alpha   90.00
_cell.angle_beta   90.00
_cell.angle_gamma   90.00
#
_symmetry.space_group_name_H-M   'P 1'
#
loop_
_entity.id
_entity.type
_entity.pdbx_description
1 polymer ?
#
loop_
_entity_poly.entity_id
_entity_poly.type
_entity_poly.pdbx_seq_one_letter_code
_entity_poly.pdbx_strand_id
1 'polypeptide(L)'
;MSTDNLRVLRSRPLCIICGKPQEAEIIAQEMEATREISGATVQGINNNHVFYLGELNLVCERKLEYYITSSLRQGLVHFATHAGILFQVLRPRFAIHAGVCAGNAAAGVELGQVIFGDAAMSYEEGKWGYKSGELEFMPDYDLVRISLSRMAGFAARKSRYKYGDYVSGLSVREDAVKIFERITLSADRNVLALDMEASAFLNLCAHTDVMSLGVIKGVSDLGDMDKKKDPARYKQTLRTTATAITSWLEQMMESMNWDVNEEKEIGARLAKPYYENFVRIVVDSISQGLSLELLSQGRVDQQPQGLKIVMPENLNPENYAEVGHIHSIAQTFGLTEAAIGNGSHRRTMYYRHPYLFDFPRTLNTLLVMEEASYQALVFDKFLKLEKYCKVLSSKYNMPLAQVLAWDEFENMFDSAASEMVIV
;
A
#
# COMPACT_ATOMS: atom_id res chain seq x y z
N MET A 1 0.73 20.87 6.47
CA MET A 1 1.30 19.86 5.54
C MET A 1 0.15 19.16 4.86
N SER A 2 0.22 18.91 3.56
CA SER A 2 -0.90 18.30 2.82
C SER A 2 -0.96 16.81 3.13
N THR A 3 -2.11 16.34 3.62
CA THR A 3 -2.44 14.92 3.78
C THR A 3 -2.49 14.19 2.44
N ASP A 4 -2.68 14.92 1.34
CA ASP A 4 -2.90 14.35 0.01
C ASP A 4 -1.66 13.62 -0.50
N ASN A 5 -0.46 14.15 -0.25
CA ASN A 5 0.77 13.51 -0.70
C ASN A 5 1.09 12.24 0.09
N LEU A 6 0.80 12.20 1.40
CA LEU A 6 0.90 10.96 2.18
C LEU A 6 -0.04 9.90 1.62
N ARG A 7 -1.29 10.28 1.32
CA ARG A 7 -2.28 9.38 0.73
C ARG A 7 -1.85 8.85 -0.63
N VAL A 8 -1.34 9.72 -1.50
CA VAL A 8 -0.83 9.36 -2.83
C VAL A 8 0.30 8.32 -2.71
N LEU A 9 1.16 8.42 -1.70
CA LEU A 9 2.22 7.43 -1.48
C LEU A 9 1.68 6.14 -0.84
N ARG A 10 0.76 6.22 0.12
CA ARG A 10 0.12 5.05 0.75
C ARG A 10 -0.73 4.23 -0.23
N SER A 11 -1.34 4.87 -1.23
CA SER A 11 -2.15 4.16 -2.23
C SER A 11 -1.31 3.35 -3.22
N ARG A 12 0.01 3.55 -3.25
CA ARG A 12 0.92 2.85 -4.15
C ARG A 12 1.41 1.55 -3.51
N PRO A 13 1.00 0.38 -4.04
CA PRO A 13 1.33 -0.90 -3.43
C PRO A 13 2.83 -1.22 -3.47
N LEU A 14 3.59 -0.65 -4.38
CA LEU A 14 5.01 -0.98 -4.59
C LEU A 14 5.95 0.20 -4.25
N CYS A 15 6.92 -0.08 -3.40
CA CYS A 15 8.08 0.75 -3.15
C CYS A 15 9.33 0.16 -3.84
N ILE A 16 10.06 0.97 -4.60
CA ILE A 16 11.42 0.63 -5.04
C ILE A 16 12.38 1.55 -4.30
N ILE A 17 13.26 0.99 -3.47
CA ILE A 17 14.16 1.77 -2.63
C ILE A 17 15.62 1.54 -3.03
N CYS A 18 16.34 2.64 -3.24
CA CYS A 18 17.77 2.63 -3.59
C CYS A 18 18.65 3.06 -2.41
N GLY A 19 19.96 2.77 -2.46
CA GLY A 19 20.89 3.21 -1.42
C GLY A 19 21.17 4.72 -1.47
N LYS A 20 21.08 5.33 -2.65
CA LYS A 20 21.41 6.75 -2.87
C LYS A 20 20.32 7.50 -3.65
N PRO A 21 20.15 8.81 -3.42
CA PRO A 21 19.23 9.64 -4.20
C PRO A 21 19.51 9.59 -5.71
N GLN A 22 20.79 9.62 -6.11
CA GLN A 22 21.17 9.59 -7.53
C GLN A 22 20.80 8.27 -8.21
N GLU A 23 20.84 7.14 -7.48
CA GLU A 23 20.41 5.85 -8.01
C GLU A 23 18.89 5.83 -8.23
N ALA A 24 18.14 6.33 -7.25
CA ALA A 24 16.69 6.45 -7.33
C ALA A 24 16.26 7.33 -8.51
N GLU A 25 16.92 8.47 -8.72
CA GLU A 25 16.65 9.37 -9.84
C GLU A 25 16.90 8.70 -11.20
N ILE A 26 18.03 8.01 -11.38
CA ILE A 26 18.36 7.34 -12.65
C ILE A 26 17.38 6.21 -12.94
N ILE A 27 17.06 5.39 -11.93
CA ILE A 27 16.09 4.30 -12.08
C ILE A 27 14.70 4.87 -12.38
N ALA A 28 14.30 5.95 -11.70
CA ALA A 28 13.03 6.61 -11.95
C ALA A 28 12.90 7.17 -13.37
N GLN A 29 13.95 7.81 -13.88
CA GLN A 29 13.99 8.29 -15.27
C GLN A 29 13.81 7.14 -16.27
N GLU A 30 14.50 6.02 -16.06
CA GLU A 30 14.42 4.86 -16.96
C GLU A 30 13.08 4.13 -16.86
N MET A 31 12.43 4.15 -15.70
CA MET A 31 11.08 3.58 -15.50
C MET A 31 9.95 4.58 -15.80
N GLU A 32 10.27 5.77 -16.33
CA GLU A 32 9.29 6.83 -16.65
C GLU A 32 8.50 7.36 -15.44
N ALA A 33 9.04 7.21 -14.22
CA ALA A 33 8.48 7.74 -12.99
C ALA A 33 8.86 9.23 -12.82
N THR A 34 8.19 10.12 -13.57
CA THR A 34 8.60 11.52 -13.71
C THR A 34 7.98 12.49 -12.71
N ARG A 35 6.86 12.11 -12.05
CA ARG A 35 6.20 12.98 -11.07
C ARG A 35 6.91 12.88 -9.73
N GLU A 36 7.29 14.02 -9.17
CA GLU A 36 7.98 14.08 -7.88
C GLU A 36 7.09 14.52 -6.73
N ILE A 37 7.31 13.93 -5.55
CA ILE A 37 6.81 14.43 -4.26
C ILE A 37 8.01 14.64 -3.34
N SER A 38 8.13 15.84 -2.77
CA SER A 38 9.11 16.11 -1.72
C SER A 38 8.64 15.55 -0.38
N GLY A 39 9.53 14.88 0.34
CA GLY A 39 9.30 14.39 1.69
C GLY A 39 8.90 15.50 2.68
N ALA A 40 9.28 16.76 2.42
CA ALA A 40 8.87 17.90 3.23
C ALA A 40 7.36 18.17 3.21
N THR A 41 6.67 17.60 2.21
CA THR A 41 5.21 17.71 2.06
C THR A 41 4.46 16.49 2.60
N VAL A 42 5.18 15.48 3.10
CA VAL A 42 4.62 14.20 3.55
C VAL A 42 4.75 14.11 5.07
N GLN A 43 3.62 14.08 5.77
CA GLN A 43 3.60 13.97 7.23
C GLN A 43 4.33 12.69 7.69
N GLY A 44 5.18 12.83 8.72
CA GLY A 44 5.95 11.71 9.29
C GLY A 44 7.22 11.34 8.52
N ILE A 45 7.55 12.03 7.42
CA ILE A 45 8.73 11.77 6.61
C ILE A 45 9.75 12.92 6.72
N ASN A 46 11.04 12.58 6.67
CA ASN A 46 12.12 13.56 6.65
C ASN A 46 12.12 14.37 5.34
N ASN A 47 12.33 15.68 5.44
CA ASN A 47 12.32 16.62 4.32
C ASN A 47 13.30 16.30 3.18
N ASN A 48 14.35 15.53 3.45
CA ASN A 48 15.38 15.19 2.45
C ASN A 48 14.96 14.05 1.50
N HIS A 49 13.84 13.38 1.77
CA HIS A 49 13.34 12.34 0.87
C HIS A 49 12.72 12.95 -0.39
N VAL A 50 12.89 12.24 -1.50
CA VAL A 50 12.21 12.50 -2.77
C VAL A 50 11.56 11.20 -3.22
N PHE A 51 10.33 11.31 -3.70
CA PHE A 51 9.54 10.19 -4.21
C PHE A 51 9.22 10.43 -5.67
N TYR A 52 9.61 9.48 -6.52
CA TYR A 52 9.30 9.49 -7.94
C TYR A 52 8.14 8.54 -8.19
N LEU A 53 7.02 9.06 -8.68
CA LEU A 53 5.80 8.30 -8.90
C LEU A 53 5.78 7.76 -10.32
N GLY A 54 5.53 6.46 -10.44
CA GLY A 54 5.39 5.80 -11.72
C GLY A 54 4.22 4.83 -11.75
N GLU A 55 3.92 4.35 -12.95
CA GLU A 55 2.79 3.49 -13.24
C GLU A 55 3.22 2.47 -14.29
N LEU A 56 2.87 1.20 -14.09
CA LEU A 56 3.18 0.13 -15.03
C LEU A 56 1.88 -0.50 -15.53
N ASN A 57 1.70 -0.55 -16.85
CA ASN A 57 0.59 -1.22 -17.50
C ASN A 57 0.91 -2.71 -17.64
N LEU A 58 0.12 -3.56 -16.99
CA LEU A 58 0.30 -5.01 -17.03
C LEU A 58 -0.59 -5.66 -18.10
N VAL A 59 -0.29 -6.90 -18.48
CA VAL A 59 -0.91 -7.66 -19.60
C VAL A 59 -2.45 -7.78 -19.50
N CYS A 60 -3.04 -7.57 -18.32
CA CYS A 60 -4.47 -7.65 -18.07
C CYS A 60 -5.17 -6.28 -17.93
N GLU A 61 -4.63 -5.21 -18.52
CA GLU A 61 -5.10 -3.82 -18.34
C GLU A 61 -5.09 -3.33 -16.88
N ARG A 62 -4.49 -4.12 -15.97
CA ARG A 62 -4.29 -3.70 -14.59
C ARG A 62 -3.10 -2.75 -14.55
N LYS A 63 -3.28 -1.66 -13.81
CA LYS A 63 -2.27 -0.66 -13.58
C LYS A 63 -1.62 -0.89 -12.22
N LEU A 64 -0.30 -1.06 -12.20
CA LEU A 64 0.49 -1.10 -10.97
C LEU A 64 1.07 0.29 -10.72
N GLU A 65 0.56 0.98 -9.71
CA GLU A 65 1.15 2.24 -9.26
C GLU A 65 2.31 1.96 -8.30
N TYR A 66 3.38 2.75 -8.40
CA TYR A 66 4.54 2.59 -7.55
C TYR A 66 5.22 3.93 -7.26
N TYR A 67 6.12 3.92 -6.28
CA TYR A 67 7.06 5.02 -6.07
C TYR A 67 8.49 4.51 -5.91
N ILE A 68 9.44 5.34 -6.34
CA ILE A 68 10.88 5.10 -6.22
C ILE A 68 11.45 6.13 -5.25
N THR A 69 12.29 5.70 -4.31
CA THR A 69 12.95 6.58 -3.34
C THR A 69 14.31 6.02 -2.92
N SER A 70 14.96 6.64 -1.92
CA SER A 70 16.26 6.18 -1.42
C SER A 70 16.35 6.22 0.11
N SER A 71 17.33 5.51 0.67
CA SER A 71 17.72 5.63 2.07
C SER A 71 18.57 6.87 2.37
N LEU A 72 18.68 7.82 1.44
CA LEU A 72 19.51 9.04 1.46
C LEU A 72 21.03 8.78 1.43
N ARG A 73 21.50 7.69 2.04
CA ARG A 73 22.90 7.28 2.08
C ARG A 73 23.01 5.76 2.12
N GLN A 74 24.10 5.27 1.53
CA GLN A 74 24.53 3.87 1.60
C GLN A 74 24.94 3.45 3.03
N GLY A 75 24.80 2.16 3.33
CA GLY A 75 25.20 1.52 4.59
C GLY A 75 24.02 0.93 5.37
N LEU A 76 24.24 -0.23 5.99
CA LEU A 76 23.21 -1.04 6.66
C LEU A 76 22.37 -0.24 7.67
N VAL A 77 23.02 0.50 8.58
CA VAL A 77 22.34 1.24 9.65
C VAL A 77 21.48 2.37 9.10
N HIS A 78 22.03 3.14 8.14
CA HIS A 78 21.29 4.22 7.50
C HIS A 78 20.10 3.67 6.71
N PHE A 79 20.32 2.59 5.95
CA PHE A 79 19.26 1.94 5.20
C PHE A 79 18.15 1.44 6.12
N ALA A 80 18.46 0.64 7.15
CA ALA A 80 17.47 0.11 8.08
C ALA A 80 16.66 1.21 8.76
N THR A 81 17.32 2.30 9.18
CA THR A 81 16.64 3.43 9.85
C THR A 81 15.68 4.14 8.90
N HIS A 82 16.15 4.53 7.71
CA HIS A 82 15.33 5.29 6.77
C HIS A 82 14.23 4.43 6.14
N ALA A 83 14.57 3.22 5.68
CA ALA A 83 13.60 2.29 5.11
C ALA A 83 12.55 1.87 6.15
N GLY A 84 12.94 1.64 7.41
CA GLY A 84 12.01 1.29 8.48
C GLY A 84 10.96 2.37 8.74
N ILE A 85 11.38 3.63 8.83
CA ILE A 85 10.46 4.78 8.96
C ILE A 85 9.53 4.86 7.73
N LEU A 86 10.08 4.74 6.52
CA LEU A 86 9.30 4.77 5.29
C LEU A 86 8.27 3.64 5.25
N PHE A 87 8.64 2.41 5.62
CA PHE A 87 7.72 1.27 5.63
C PHE A 87 6.64 1.41 6.70
N GLN A 88 6.96 1.97 7.87
CA GLN A 88 5.97 2.21 8.92
C GLN A 88 4.95 3.29 8.53
N VAL A 89 5.42 4.39 7.91
CA VAL A 89 4.60 5.56 7.57
C VAL A 89 3.81 5.33 6.28
N LEU A 90 4.48 4.86 5.22
CA LEU A 90 3.90 4.70 3.88
C LEU A 90 3.25 3.34 3.67
N ARG A 91 3.62 2.33 4.47
CA ARG A 91 3.04 0.98 4.46
C ARG A 91 2.89 0.38 3.05
N PRO A 92 3.95 0.38 2.22
CA PRO A 92 3.88 -0.27 0.92
C PRO A 92 3.60 -1.76 1.12
N ARG A 93 2.82 -2.36 0.23
CA ARG A 93 2.55 -3.80 0.30
C ARG A 93 3.75 -4.62 -0.15
N PHE A 94 4.46 -4.11 -1.15
CA PHE A 94 5.63 -4.72 -1.74
C PHE A 94 6.81 -3.78 -1.73
N ALA A 95 8.00 -4.34 -1.61
CA ALA A 95 9.23 -3.58 -1.80
C ALA A 95 10.24 -4.31 -2.67
N ILE A 96 11.01 -3.54 -3.45
CA ILE A 96 12.22 -3.99 -4.15
C ILE A 96 13.37 -3.13 -3.67
N HIS A 97 14.49 -3.76 -3.34
CA HIS A 97 15.73 -3.02 -3.16
C HIS A 97 16.53 -3.00 -4.45
N ALA A 98 16.78 -1.81 -4.97
CA ALA A 98 17.45 -1.60 -6.24
C ALA A 98 18.75 -0.80 -6.08
N GLY A 99 19.63 -0.88 -7.08
CA GLY A 99 20.88 -0.12 -7.12
C GLY A 99 21.98 -0.88 -7.84
N VAL A 100 23.21 -0.69 -7.36
CA VAL A 100 24.39 -1.41 -7.86
C VAL A 100 25.07 -2.26 -6.79
N CYS A 101 25.88 -3.22 -7.22
CA CYS A 101 26.68 -4.07 -6.37
C CYS A 101 28.03 -4.41 -7.02
N ALA A 102 28.94 -4.98 -6.21
CA ALA A 102 30.12 -5.66 -6.70
C ALA A 102 29.79 -7.12 -7.04
N GLY A 103 30.28 -7.61 -8.18
CA GLY A 103 30.01 -8.98 -8.65
C GLY A 103 31.12 -9.98 -8.31
N ASN A 104 30.75 -11.22 -8.01
CA ASN A 104 31.69 -12.33 -7.79
C ASN A 104 32.24 -12.87 -9.12
N ALA A 105 33.35 -12.29 -9.60
CA ALA A 105 33.98 -12.69 -10.86
C ALA A 105 34.40 -14.18 -10.88
N ALA A 106 34.82 -14.74 -9.73
CA ALA A 106 35.18 -16.15 -9.62
C ALA A 106 33.99 -17.10 -9.85
N ALA A 107 32.77 -16.61 -9.64
CA ALA A 107 31.52 -17.32 -9.93
C ALA A 107 30.95 -17.00 -11.33
N GLY A 108 31.73 -16.32 -12.20
CA GLY A 108 31.32 -16.00 -13.57
C GLY A 108 30.34 -14.82 -13.67
N VAL A 109 30.36 -13.92 -12.69
CA VAL A 109 29.63 -12.64 -12.75
C VAL A 109 30.44 -11.61 -13.54
N GLU A 110 29.77 -10.92 -14.45
CA GLU A 110 30.39 -9.91 -15.32
C GLU A 110 29.76 -8.52 -15.11
N LEU A 111 30.51 -7.48 -15.44
CA LEU A 111 30.03 -6.10 -15.39
C LEU A 111 28.80 -5.88 -16.28
N GLY A 112 27.84 -5.10 -15.80
CA GLY A 112 26.59 -4.81 -16.50
C GLY A 112 25.55 -5.93 -16.46
N GLN A 113 25.86 -7.08 -15.86
CA GLN A 113 24.85 -8.07 -15.50
C GLN A 113 23.97 -7.54 -14.35
N VAL A 114 22.79 -8.13 -14.19
CA VAL A 114 21.87 -7.83 -13.07
C VAL A 114 21.71 -9.08 -12.23
N ILE A 115 21.97 -8.95 -10.93
CA ILE A 115 21.79 -10.01 -9.95
C ILE A 115 20.38 -9.86 -9.35
N PHE A 116 19.68 -10.98 -9.30
CA PHE A 116 18.40 -11.16 -8.63
C PHE A 116 18.65 -12.01 -7.39
N GLY A 117 18.34 -11.49 -6.21
CA GLY A 117 18.53 -12.19 -4.96
C GLY A 117 17.30 -12.13 -4.09
N ASP A 118 17.02 -13.24 -3.43
CA ASP A 118 15.97 -13.38 -2.42
C ASP A 118 16.55 -13.82 -1.05
N ALA A 119 17.88 -13.86 -0.93
CA ALA A 119 18.59 -14.08 0.31
C ALA A 119 19.82 -13.16 0.45
N ALA A 120 20.12 -12.77 1.69
CA ALA A 120 21.28 -11.95 2.00
C ALA A 120 21.75 -12.17 3.44
N MET A 121 23.05 -11.94 3.68
CA MET A 121 23.66 -11.96 5.02
C MET A 121 24.56 -10.76 5.25
N SER A 122 24.77 -10.41 6.51
CA SER A 122 25.79 -9.44 6.91
C SER A 122 27.10 -10.18 7.20
N TYR A 123 28.19 -9.83 6.51
CA TYR A 123 29.49 -10.50 6.76
C TYR A 123 30.32 -9.85 7.88
N GLU A 124 29.86 -8.70 8.38
CA GLU A 124 30.49 -7.94 9.48
C GLU A 124 29.73 -8.10 10.81
N GLU A 125 28.70 -8.95 10.85
CA GLU A 125 28.07 -9.40 12.09
C GLU A 125 28.85 -10.57 12.69
N GLY A 126 29.00 -10.57 14.02
CA GLY A 126 29.81 -11.55 14.73
C GLY A 126 30.43 -11.00 16.01
N LYS A 127 31.46 -11.71 16.50
CA LYS A 127 32.17 -11.37 17.73
C LYS A 127 33.68 -11.43 17.53
N TRP A 128 34.41 -10.61 18.28
CA TRP A 128 35.86 -10.75 18.40
C TRP A 128 36.19 -11.83 19.43
N GLY A 129 37.09 -12.73 19.07
CA GLY A 129 37.55 -13.83 19.93
C GLY A 129 39.03 -14.09 19.76
N TYR A 130 39.58 -14.97 20.59
CA TYR A 130 40.97 -15.43 20.45
C TYR A 130 41.00 -16.82 19.81
N LYS A 131 41.76 -16.98 18.73
CA LYS A 131 42.05 -18.28 18.10
C LYS A 131 43.55 -18.43 17.94
N SER A 132 44.10 -19.52 18.47
CA SER A 132 45.55 -19.76 18.47
C SER A 132 46.39 -18.61 19.09
N GLY A 133 45.82 -17.88 20.04
CA GLY A 133 46.49 -16.75 20.71
C GLY A 133 46.37 -15.41 19.98
N GLU A 134 45.76 -15.37 18.80
CA GLU A 134 45.54 -14.15 18.02
C GLU A 134 44.08 -13.68 18.12
N LEU A 135 43.88 -12.36 18.14
CA LEU A 135 42.55 -11.76 18.10
C LEU A 135 41.98 -11.89 16.68
N GLU A 136 40.94 -12.69 16.52
CA GLU A 136 40.28 -12.97 15.24
C GLU A 136 38.80 -12.58 15.32
N PHE A 137 38.27 -12.02 14.23
CA PHE A 137 36.84 -11.79 14.09
C PHE A 137 36.15 -13.11 13.71
N MET A 138 35.22 -13.56 14.54
CA MET A 138 34.40 -14.73 14.32
C MET A 138 33.03 -14.28 13.78
N PRO A 139 32.80 -14.37 12.46
CA PRO A 139 31.54 -13.93 11.87
C PRO A 139 30.39 -14.83 12.31
N ASP A 140 29.22 -14.23 12.45
CA ASP A 140 27.95 -14.91 12.68
C ASP A 140 27.06 -14.67 11.46
N TYR A 141 27.13 -15.60 10.51
CA TYR A 141 26.43 -15.47 9.23
C TYR A 141 24.96 -15.86 9.41
N ASP A 142 24.12 -14.89 9.75
CA ASP A 142 22.68 -15.07 9.69
C ASP A 142 22.16 -14.78 8.27
N LEU A 143 21.72 -15.83 7.58
CA LEU A 143 21.18 -15.73 6.23
C LEU A 143 19.67 -15.44 6.30
N VAL A 144 19.29 -14.21 5.96
CA VAL A 144 17.89 -13.84 5.82
C VAL A 144 17.43 -14.21 4.41
N ARG A 145 16.39 -15.05 4.31
CA ARG A 145 15.81 -15.51 3.03
C ARG A 145 14.31 -15.24 2.97
N ILE A 146 13.85 -14.70 1.85
CA ILE A 146 12.44 -14.57 1.51
C ILE A 146 12.20 -15.45 0.28
N SER A 147 11.34 -16.47 0.37
CA SER A 147 11.18 -17.41 -0.73
C SER A 147 10.41 -16.79 -1.91
N LEU A 148 11.11 -16.51 -3.01
CA LEU A 148 10.52 -16.06 -4.27
C LEU A 148 10.69 -17.13 -5.35
N SER A 149 9.85 -18.16 -5.30
CA SER A 149 9.93 -19.38 -6.12
C SER A 149 10.15 -19.19 -7.64
N ARG A 150 9.79 -18.01 -8.19
CA ARG A 150 9.91 -17.71 -9.62
C ARG A 150 11.19 -16.96 -10.01
N MET A 151 11.94 -16.43 -9.05
CA MET A 151 13.06 -15.51 -9.33
C MET A 151 14.22 -16.22 -10.04
N ALA A 152 14.63 -17.38 -9.55
CA ALA A 152 15.68 -18.18 -10.18
C ALA A 152 15.32 -18.55 -11.63
N GLY A 153 14.08 -19.00 -11.85
CA GLY A 153 13.56 -19.35 -13.17
C GLY A 153 13.41 -18.15 -14.11
N PHE A 154 13.20 -16.94 -13.58
CA PHE A 154 13.20 -15.71 -14.36
C PHE A 154 14.61 -15.29 -14.79
N ALA A 155 15.55 -15.25 -13.85
CA ALA A 155 16.92 -14.87 -14.13
C ALA A 155 17.58 -15.80 -15.17
N ALA A 156 17.27 -17.10 -15.13
CA ALA A 156 17.79 -18.07 -16.09
C ALA A 156 17.39 -17.81 -17.56
N ARG A 157 16.38 -16.97 -17.83
CA ARG A 157 15.87 -16.69 -19.19
C ARG A 157 16.75 -15.75 -20.01
N LYS A 158 17.57 -14.91 -19.35
CA LYS A 158 18.43 -13.95 -20.05
C LYS A 158 19.86 -14.12 -19.54
N SER A 159 20.82 -14.24 -20.45
CA SER A 159 22.24 -14.41 -20.11
C SER A 159 22.82 -13.27 -19.25
N ARG A 160 22.22 -12.07 -19.33
CA ARG A 160 22.60 -10.91 -18.51
C ARG A 160 22.03 -10.92 -17.10
N TYR A 161 21.12 -11.84 -16.78
CA TYR A 161 20.54 -11.96 -15.45
C TYR A 161 21.17 -13.15 -14.74
N LYS A 162 21.43 -12.98 -13.45
CA LYS A 162 21.92 -14.04 -12.57
C LYS A 162 21.02 -14.11 -11.36
N TYR A 163 20.90 -15.30 -10.78
CA TYR A 163 20.25 -15.50 -9.50
C TYR A 163 21.30 -15.94 -8.48
N GLY A 164 21.33 -15.28 -7.34
CA GLY A 164 22.27 -15.61 -6.27
C GLY A 164 22.13 -14.70 -5.05
N ASP A 165 22.83 -15.10 -4.00
CA ASP A 165 22.68 -14.51 -2.67
C ASP A 165 23.59 -13.28 -2.53
N TYR A 166 23.18 -12.34 -1.68
CA TYR A 166 23.93 -11.12 -1.39
C TYR A 166 24.69 -11.22 -0.08
N VAL A 167 25.85 -10.59 -0.03
CA VAL A 167 26.54 -10.26 1.22
C VAL A 167 26.58 -8.74 1.38
N SER A 168 26.28 -8.24 2.56
CA SER A 168 26.32 -6.81 2.85
C SER A 168 27.34 -6.48 3.93
N GLY A 169 27.97 -5.31 3.83
CA GLY A 169 28.85 -4.76 4.86
C GLY A 169 28.58 -3.30 5.16
N LEU A 170 29.22 -2.79 6.22
CA LEU A 170 29.14 -1.40 6.67
C LEU A 170 30.06 -0.46 5.88
N SER A 171 31.00 -1.02 5.11
CA SER A 171 32.00 -0.25 4.38
C SER A 171 32.11 -0.68 2.91
N VAL A 172 32.49 0.27 2.05
CA VAL A 172 32.90 -0.03 0.68
C VAL A 172 34.26 -0.71 0.74
N ARG A 173 34.39 -1.86 0.08
CA ARG A 173 35.57 -2.71 0.11
C ARG A 173 36.26 -2.74 -1.24
N GLU A 174 37.59 -2.75 -1.23
CA GLU A 174 38.45 -2.96 -2.40
C GLU A 174 39.07 -4.38 -2.40
N ASP A 175 38.71 -5.20 -1.42
CA ASP A 175 39.13 -6.59 -1.23
C ASP A 175 37.98 -7.59 -1.41
N ALA A 176 37.00 -7.29 -2.27
CA ALA A 176 35.80 -8.09 -2.44
C ALA A 176 36.09 -9.55 -2.81
N VAL A 177 37.14 -9.79 -3.60
CA VAL A 177 37.58 -11.15 -3.97
C VAL A 177 37.84 -12.01 -2.72
N LYS A 178 38.56 -11.47 -1.72
CA LYS A 178 38.85 -12.19 -0.47
C LYS A 178 37.58 -12.40 0.36
N ILE A 179 36.65 -11.45 0.31
CA ILE A 179 35.36 -11.56 1.00
C ILE A 179 34.55 -12.70 0.36
N PHE A 180 34.41 -12.72 -0.96
CA PHE A 180 33.71 -13.79 -1.67
C PHE A 180 34.35 -15.16 -1.44
N GLU A 181 35.68 -15.27 -1.52
CA GLU A 181 36.40 -16.52 -1.23
C GLU A 181 36.10 -17.02 0.18
N ARG A 182 36.22 -16.14 1.18
CA ARG A 182 35.93 -16.50 2.57
C ARG A 182 34.49 -16.99 2.73
N ILE A 183 33.51 -16.23 2.24
CA ILE A 183 32.08 -16.56 2.39
C ILE A 183 31.72 -17.85 1.65
N THR A 184 32.26 -18.04 0.44
CA THR A 184 32.04 -19.26 -0.36
C THR A 184 32.57 -20.51 0.36
N LEU A 185 33.67 -20.38 1.09
CA LEU A 185 34.27 -21.46 1.86
C LEU A 185 33.59 -21.70 3.21
N SER A 186 33.09 -20.64 3.87
CA SER A 186 32.64 -20.71 5.26
C SER A 186 31.11 -20.74 5.45
N ALA A 187 30.33 -20.22 4.51
CA ALA A 187 28.91 -19.94 4.73
C ALA A 187 28.00 -20.30 3.56
N ASP A 188 28.25 -19.74 2.37
CA ASP A 188 27.33 -19.87 1.24
C ASP A 188 28.04 -19.83 -0.12
N ARG A 189 27.84 -20.89 -0.90
CA ARG A 189 28.42 -21.07 -2.24
C ARG A 189 27.65 -20.33 -3.34
N ASN A 190 26.45 -19.83 -3.05
CA ASN A 190 25.60 -19.13 -4.02
C ASN A 190 25.77 -17.61 -3.99
N VAL A 191 26.72 -17.08 -3.21
CA VAL A 191 26.96 -15.64 -3.12
C VAL A 191 27.52 -15.11 -4.44
N LEU A 192 26.78 -14.20 -5.05
CA LEU A 192 27.15 -13.56 -6.32
C LEU A 192 27.39 -12.05 -6.20
N ALA A 193 26.90 -11.42 -5.13
CA ALA A 193 26.89 -9.97 -5.01
C ALA A 193 27.34 -9.49 -3.64
N LEU A 194 28.14 -8.41 -3.62
CA LEU A 194 28.55 -7.69 -2.43
C LEU A 194 28.00 -6.26 -2.49
N ASP A 195 27.29 -5.85 -1.45
CA ASP A 195 26.70 -4.52 -1.32
C ASP A 195 26.78 -3.98 0.11
N MET A 196 25.96 -2.96 0.43
CA MET A 196 25.93 -2.33 1.74
C MET A 196 24.53 -2.33 2.40
N GLU A 197 23.52 -2.98 1.82
CA GLU A 197 22.12 -2.81 2.26
C GLU A 197 21.21 -4.05 2.13
N ALA A 198 21.51 -5.02 1.26
CA ALA A 198 20.60 -6.13 0.95
C ALA A 198 20.13 -6.91 2.19
N SER A 199 21.03 -7.23 3.12
CA SER A 199 20.66 -7.93 4.37
C SER A 199 19.73 -7.09 5.25
N ALA A 200 19.99 -5.80 5.43
CA ALA A 200 19.11 -4.90 6.17
C ALA A 200 17.72 -4.81 5.52
N PHE A 201 17.64 -4.74 4.19
CA PHE A 201 16.39 -4.73 3.46
C PHE A 201 15.57 -6.01 3.68
N LEU A 202 16.16 -7.18 3.48
CA LEU A 202 15.45 -8.45 3.66
C LEU A 202 15.04 -8.66 5.12
N ASN A 203 15.90 -8.27 6.07
CA ASN A 203 15.59 -8.34 7.50
C ASN A 203 14.40 -7.43 7.85
N LEU A 204 14.36 -6.21 7.31
CA LEU A 204 13.24 -5.29 7.49
C LEU A 204 11.93 -5.87 6.91
N CYS A 205 11.96 -6.43 5.70
CA CYS A 205 10.79 -7.10 5.12
C CYS A 205 10.34 -8.32 5.95
N ALA A 206 11.26 -9.09 6.53
CA ALA A 206 10.93 -10.24 7.36
C ALA A 206 10.25 -9.86 8.70
N HIS A 207 10.48 -8.63 9.19
CA HIS A 207 9.95 -8.14 10.47
C HIS A 207 8.88 -7.05 10.32
N THR A 208 8.40 -6.81 9.10
CA THR A 208 7.31 -5.88 8.80
C THR A 208 6.24 -6.59 7.97
N ASP A 209 5.09 -5.95 7.79
CA ASP A 209 4.03 -6.45 6.90
C ASP A 209 4.36 -6.20 5.41
N VAL A 210 5.59 -5.80 5.06
CA VAL A 210 6.02 -5.48 3.69
C VAL A 210 6.64 -6.70 3.01
N MET A 211 6.00 -7.18 1.95
CA MET A 211 6.51 -8.31 1.18
C MET A 211 7.67 -7.89 0.27
N SER A 212 8.83 -8.52 0.41
CA SER A 212 9.91 -8.31 -0.54
C SER A 212 9.60 -8.99 -1.88
N LEU A 213 9.83 -8.27 -2.97
CA LEU A 213 9.90 -8.82 -4.34
C LEU A 213 11.35 -9.01 -4.80
N GLY A 214 12.29 -8.92 -3.85
CA GLY A 214 13.70 -9.25 -3.99
C GLY A 214 14.63 -8.04 -4.00
N VAL A 215 15.92 -8.36 -4.02
CA VAL A 215 17.03 -7.44 -4.23
C VAL A 215 17.47 -7.57 -5.68
N ILE A 216 17.41 -6.48 -6.42
CA ILE A 216 17.69 -6.46 -7.87
C ILE A 216 18.73 -5.38 -8.12
N LYS A 217 20.00 -5.79 -8.29
CA LYS A 217 21.11 -4.85 -8.44
C LYS A 217 21.98 -5.17 -9.64
N GLY A 218 22.38 -4.11 -10.33
CA GLY A 218 23.32 -4.22 -11.45
C GLY A 218 24.77 -4.29 -10.96
N VAL A 219 25.61 -4.99 -11.70
CA VAL A 219 27.04 -5.15 -11.36
C VAL A 219 27.83 -3.98 -11.94
N SER A 220 28.20 -3.01 -11.10
CA SER A 220 28.94 -1.82 -11.54
C SER A 220 30.46 -1.97 -11.41
N ASP A 221 30.91 -2.82 -10.50
CA ASP A 221 32.32 -3.16 -10.27
C ASP A 221 32.47 -4.64 -9.87
N LEU A 222 33.71 -5.13 -9.83
CA LEU A 222 34.03 -6.49 -9.35
C LEU A 222 34.70 -6.44 -7.97
N GLY A 223 34.62 -5.30 -7.29
CA GLY A 223 35.25 -5.03 -6.01
C GLY A 223 36.78 -5.18 -6.02
N ASP A 224 37.38 -4.88 -7.16
CA ASP A 224 38.82 -4.75 -7.38
C ASP A 224 39.26 -3.27 -7.33
N MET A 225 40.57 -3.03 -7.43
CA MET A 225 41.15 -1.68 -7.41
C MET A 225 40.80 -0.85 -8.66
N ASP A 226 40.14 -1.43 -9.67
CA ASP A 226 39.82 -0.77 -10.94
C ASP A 226 38.53 0.10 -10.87
N LYS A 227 37.96 0.26 -9.67
CA LYS A 227 36.67 0.91 -9.33
C LYS A 227 36.46 2.38 -9.79
N LYS A 228 37.34 2.99 -10.58
CA LYS A 228 37.30 4.45 -10.86
C LYS A 228 37.23 4.86 -12.33
N LYS A 229 37.02 3.94 -13.27
CA LYS A 229 37.31 4.26 -14.68
C LYS A 229 36.13 4.75 -15.52
N ASP A 230 34.87 4.60 -15.11
CA ASP A 230 33.75 4.91 -16.02
C ASP A 230 32.40 5.29 -15.35
N PRO A 231 32.14 6.60 -15.13
CA PRO A 231 30.84 7.08 -14.67
C PRO A 231 29.67 6.73 -15.61
N ALA A 232 29.92 6.60 -16.92
CA ALA A 232 28.90 6.23 -17.88
C ALA A 232 28.45 4.78 -17.66
N ARG A 233 29.38 3.88 -17.30
CA ARG A 233 29.07 2.50 -16.92
C ARG A 233 28.14 2.41 -15.71
N TYR A 234 28.39 3.22 -14.67
CA TYR A 234 27.53 3.24 -13.48
C TYR A 234 26.09 3.60 -13.85
N LYS A 235 25.91 4.67 -14.63
CA LYS A 235 24.59 5.09 -15.12
C LYS A 235 23.94 4.03 -16.01
N GLN A 236 24.69 3.44 -16.94
CA GLN A 236 24.19 2.38 -17.83
C GLN A 236 23.78 1.11 -17.06
N THR A 237 24.51 0.79 -15.99
CA THR A 237 24.20 -0.34 -15.10
C THR A 237 22.86 -0.11 -14.41
N LEU A 238 22.63 1.07 -13.83
CA LEU A 238 21.36 1.43 -13.21
C LEU A 238 20.17 1.41 -14.19
N ARG A 239 20.36 1.87 -15.42
CA ARG A 239 19.34 1.74 -16.48
C ARG A 239 19.00 0.28 -16.78
N THR A 240 20.03 -0.55 -16.89
CA THR A 240 19.84 -2.00 -17.10
C THR A 240 19.12 -2.64 -15.91
N THR A 241 19.41 -2.22 -14.68
CA THR A 241 18.69 -2.62 -13.47
C THR A 241 17.22 -2.23 -13.55
N ALA A 242 16.91 -0.99 -13.92
CA ALA A 242 15.54 -0.50 -14.08
C ALA A 242 14.75 -1.33 -15.11
N THR A 243 15.32 -1.58 -16.30
CA THR A 243 14.70 -2.47 -17.30
C THR A 243 14.44 -3.88 -16.75
N ALA A 244 15.39 -4.41 -15.97
CA ALA A 244 15.27 -5.74 -15.37
C ALA A 244 14.17 -5.79 -14.30
N ILE A 245 14.01 -4.72 -13.50
CA ILE A 245 12.91 -4.56 -12.54
C ILE A 245 11.57 -4.53 -13.26
N THR A 246 11.43 -3.74 -14.34
CA THR A 246 10.19 -3.68 -15.13
C THR A 246 9.80 -5.07 -15.65
N SER A 247 10.72 -5.77 -16.31
CA SER A 247 10.47 -7.14 -16.81
C SER A 247 10.11 -8.13 -15.70
N TRP A 248 10.70 -7.98 -14.51
CA TRP A 248 10.39 -8.83 -13.36
C TRP A 248 8.99 -8.57 -12.82
N LEU A 249 8.62 -7.29 -12.68
CA LEU A 249 7.30 -6.87 -12.21
C LEU A 249 6.19 -7.33 -13.17
N GLU A 250 6.39 -7.18 -14.48
CA GLU A 250 5.44 -7.66 -15.49
C GLU A 250 5.11 -9.15 -15.27
N GLN A 251 6.12 -10.00 -15.13
CA GLN A 251 5.93 -11.44 -14.93
C GLN A 251 5.38 -11.79 -13.54
N MET A 252 5.86 -11.13 -12.49
CA MET A 252 5.46 -11.47 -11.12
C MET A 252 4.03 -11.07 -10.83
N MET A 253 3.66 -9.87 -11.27
CA MET A 253 2.38 -9.29 -10.93
C MET A 253 1.24 -9.97 -11.68
N GLU A 254 1.45 -10.56 -12.86
CA GLU A 254 0.42 -11.34 -13.58
C GLU A 254 -0.41 -12.30 -12.70
N SER A 255 0.20 -12.89 -11.66
CA SER A 255 -0.48 -13.83 -10.76
C SER A 255 -0.71 -13.33 -9.34
N MET A 256 -0.30 -12.11 -9.01
CA MET A 256 -0.46 -11.56 -7.66
C MET A 256 -1.73 -10.71 -7.56
N ASN A 257 -2.43 -10.83 -6.43
CA ASN A 257 -3.36 -9.80 -6.04
C ASN A 257 -2.58 -8.73 -5.25
N TRP A 258 -2.66 -7.46 -5.66
CA TRP A 258 -2.07 -6.32 -4.96
C TRP A 258 -3.09 -5.29 -4.46
N ASP A 259 -4.38 -5.63 -4.44
CA ASP A 259 -5.41 -4.75 -3.88
C ASP A 259 -5.05 -4.37 -2.44
N VAL A 260 -5.29 -3.10 -2.06
CA VAL A 260 -5.00 -2.63 -0.70
C VAL A 260 -5.87 -3.44 0.27
N ASN A 261 -5.24 -4.15 1.21
CA ASN A 261 -6.00 -4.82 2.26
C ASN A 261 -6.43 -3.78 3.31
N GLU A 262 -7.65 -3.30 3.15
CA GLU A 262 -8.25 -2.29 4.01
C GLU A 262 -8.96 -2.91 5.25
N GLU A 263 -8.92 -4.23 5.47
CA GLU A 263 -9.67 -4.91 6.56
C GLU A 263 -9.28 -4.43 7.98
N LYS A 264 -8.03 -4.01 8.17
CA LYS A 264 -7.52 -3.52 9.45
C LYS A 264 -7.80 -2.02 9.66
N GLU A 265 -8.23 -1.31 8.63
CA GLU A 265 -8.53 0.11 8.70
C GLU A 265 -9.73 0.38 9.62
N ILE A 266 -9.76 1.55 10.24
CA ILE A 266 -10.79 1.91 11.21
C ILE A 266 -12.15 1.99 10.54
N GLY A 267 -12.24 2.53 9.33
CA GLY A 267 -13.45 2.55 8.52
C GLY A 267 -14.05 1.16 8.30
N ALA A 268 -13.21 0.18 7.94
CA ALA A 268 -13.65 -1.21 7.77
C ALA A 268 -14.15 -1.81 9.08
N ARG A 269 -13.43 -1.54 10.19
CA ARG A 269 -13.82 -1.99 11.53
C ARG A 269 -15.10 -1.35 12.05
N LEU A 270 -15.47 -0.16 11.58
CA LEU A 270 -16.72 0.52 11.92
C LEU A 270 -17.91 0.02 11.09
N ALA A 271 -17.69 -0.37 9.83
CA ALA A 271 -18.75 -0.77 8.90
C ALA A 271 -19.57 -1.95 9.44
N LYS A 272 -18.91 -3.00 9.94
CA LYS A 272 -19.58 -4.22 10.43
C LYS A 272 -20.45 -3.97 11.68
N PRO A 273 -19.96 -3.32 12.76
CA PRO A 273 -20.81 -2.97 13.90
C PRO A 273 -21.99 -2.06 13.53
N TYR A 274 -21.80 -1.11 12.62
CA TYR A 274 -22.89 -0.27 12.13
C TYR A 274 -23.94 -1.10 11.37
N TYR A 275 -23.49 -2.01 10.50
CA TYR A 275 -24.38 -2.94 9.80
C TYR A 275 -25.21 -3.80 10.77
N GLU A 276 -24.55 -4.49 11.69
CA GLU A 276 -25.21 -5.46 12.59
C GLU A 276 -26.18 -4.81 13.60
N ASN A 277 -25.83 -3.61 14.09
CA ASN A 277 -26.57 -2.93 15.16
C ASN A 277 -27.57 -1.88 14.66
N PHE A 278 -27.46 -1.46 13.40
CA PHE A 278 -28.36 -0.47 12.80
C PHE A 278 -28.99 -0.99 11.52
N VAL A 279 -28.23 -1.13 10.43
CA VAL A 279 -28.77 -1.43 9.08
C VAL A 279 -29.62 -2.70 9.09
N ARG A 280 -29.09 -3.80 9.63
CA ARG A 280 -29.77 -5.09 9.71
C ARG A 280 -31.11 -4.97 10.44
N ILE A 281 -31.12 -4.30 11.59
CA ILE A 281 -32.33 -4.13 12.42
C ILE A 281 -33.40 -3.32 11.70
N VAL A 282 -33.01 -2.25 11.02
CA VAL A 282 -33.92 -1.41 10.25
C VAL A 282 -34.51 -2.22 9.09
N VAL A 283 -33.67 -2.87 8.27
CA VAL A 283 -34.11 -3.66 7.11
C VAL A 283 -34.98 -4.85 7.52
N ASP A 284 -34.66 -5.53 8.63
CA ASP A 284 -35.48 -6.61 9.18
C ASP A 284 -36.85 -6.07 9.62
N SER A 285 -36.90 -4.87 10.21
CA SER A 285 -38.16 -4.23 10.61
C SER A 285 -39.04 -3.87 9.41
N ILE A 286 -38.44 -3.37 8.32
CA ILE A 286 -39.13 -3.12 7.05
C ILE A 286 -39.70 -4.43 6.49
N SER A 287 -38.87 -5.47 6.45
CA SER A 287 -39.23 -6.79 5.88
C SER A 287 -40.35 -7.48 6.67
N GLN A 288 -40.46 -7.20 7.97
CA GLN A 288 -41.53 -7.69 8.84
C GLN A 288 -42.79 -6.82 8.80
N GLY A 289 -42.78 -5.70 8.06
CA GLY A 289 -43.90 -4.77 7.99
C GLY A 289 -44.19 -4.07 9.32
N LEU A 290 -43.17 -3.81 10.14
CA LEU A 290 -43.36 -3.06 11.39
C LEU A 290 -43.83 -1.63 11.09
N SER A 291 -44.66 -1.07 11.98
CA SER A 291 -45.24 0.26 11.76
C SER A 291 -44.18 1.35 11.74
N LEU A 292 -44.25 2.22 10.74
CA LEU A 292 -43.51 3.47 10.69
C LEU A 292 -44.23 4.56 11.50
N GLU A 293 -43.51 5.27 12.36
CA GLU A 293 -44.02 6.38 13.16
C GLU A 293 -43.27 7.66 12.77
N LEU A 294 -43.95 8.61 12.12
CA LEU A 294 -43.41 9.95 11.90
C LEU A 294 -43.51 10.73 13.21
N LEU A 295 -42.38 11.26 13.69
CA LEU A 295 -42.34 11.88 15.03
C LEU A 295 -43.21 13.14 15.12
N SER A 296 -43.48 13.81 13.99
CA SER A 296 -44.35 14.99 13.92
C SER A 296 -45.81 14.69 13.60
N GLN A 297 -46.14 13.52 13.04
CA GLN A 297 -47.47 13.21 12.46
C GLN A 297 -48.11 11.93 13.01
N GLY A 298 -47.38 11.14 13.79
CA GLY A 298 -47.84 9.85 14.30
C GLY A 298 -47.63 8.71 13.30
N ARG A 299 -48.42 7.64 13.43
CA ARG A 299 -48.28 6.43 12.59
C ARG A 299 -48.73 6.68 11.16
N VAL A 300 -48.02 6.08 10.21
CA VAL A 300 -48.35 6.13 8.78
C VAL A 300 -48.55 4.71 8.27
N ASP A 301 -49.59 4.50 7.45
CA ASP A 301 -49.92 3.18 6.88
C ASP A 301 -48.97 2.78 5.75
N GLN A 302 -48.19 3.72 5.22
CA GLN A 302 -47.25 3.48 4.13
C GLN A 302 -46.00 2.79 4.66
N GLN A 303 -45.73 1.59 4.14
CA GLN A 303 -44.51 0.85 4.44
C GLN A 303 -43.36 1.35 3.56
N PRO A 304 -42.18 1.62 4.15
CA PRO A 304 -40.99 1.94 3.37
C PRO A 304 -40.56 0.74 2.52
N GLN A 305 -40.02 1.00 1.34
CA GLN A 305 -39.53 -0.03 0.41
C GLN A 305 -38.06 -0.42 0.67
N GLY A 306 -37.32 0.39 1.43
CA GLY A 306 -35.92 0.14 1.74
C GLY A 306 -35.25 1.27 2.49
N LEU A 307 -33.94 1.12 2.71
CA LEU A 307 -33.08 2.07 3.41
C LEU A 307 -32.05 2.66 2.44
N LYS A 308 -31.85 3.98 2.49
CA LYS A 308 -30.76 4.70 1.85
C LYS A 308 -29.79 5.18 2.92
N ILE A 309 -28.53 4.85 2.77
CA ILE A 309 -27.45 5.22 3.69
C ILE A 309 -26.61 6.25 2.95
N VAL A 310 -26.68 7.50 3.36
CA VAL A 310 -26.05 8.61 2.62
C VAL A 310 -24.65 8.83 3.20
N MET A 311 -23.62 8.76 2.35
CA MET A 311 -22.26 9.12 2.72
C MET A 311 -22.12 10.65 2.72
N PRO A 312 -21.29 11.24 3.60
CA PRO A 312 -21.17 12.69 3.69
C PRO A 312 -20.55 13.28 2.41
N GLU A 313 -20.89 14.54 2.12
CA GLU A 313 -20.32 15.29 1.00
C GLU A 313 -18.78 15.24 1.04
N ASN A 314 -18.16 14.95 -0.11
CA ASN A 314 -16.71 14.76 -0.25
C ASN A 314 -16.11 13.72 0.73
N LEU A 315 -16.96 12.82 1.24
CA LEU A 315 -16.63 11.86 2.28
C LEU A 315 -16.13 12.50 3.59
N ASN A 316 -16.39 13.79 3.83
CA ASN A 316 -15.95 14.48 5.05
C ASN A 316 -16.88 14.20 6.23
N PRO A 317 -16.47 13.43 7.27
CA PRO A 317 -17.32 13.14 8.42
C PRO A 317 -17.78 14.37 9.22
N GLU A 318 -17.10 15.52 9.09
CA GLU A 318 -17.51 16.78 9.75
C GLU A 318 -18.92 17.21 9.36
N ASN A 319 -19.35 16.86 8.15
CA ASN A 319 -20.70 17.15 7.67
C ASN A 319 -21.78 16.44 8.51
N TYR A 320 -21.43 15.41 9.28
CA TYR A 320 -22.31 14.70 10.22
C TYR A 320 -21.96 14.90 11.70
N ALA A 321 -20.97 15.74 12.01
CA ALA A 321 -20.48 15.96 13.37
C ALA A 321 -21.61 16.46 14.30
N GLU A 322 -22.37 17.45 13.83
CA GLU A 322 -23.42 18.11 14.59
C GLU A 322 -24.81 17.61 14.20
N VAL A 323 -25.68 17.42 15.19
CA VAL A 323 -27.09 17.05 14.96
C VAL A 323 -27.80 18.11 14.10
N GLY A 324 -27.44 19.37 14.30
CA GLY A 324 -28.00 20.49 13.54
C GLY A 324 -27.71 20.40 12.04
N HIS A 325 -26.54 19.90 11.63
CA HIS A 325 -26.19 19.73 10.22
C HIS A 325 -27.09 18.71 9.54
N ILE A 326 -27.25 17.53 10.14
CA ILE A 326 -28.12 16.48 9.57
C ILE A 326 -29.57 16.94 9.53
N HIS A 327 -30.05 17.62 10.57
CA HIS A 327 -31.40 18.18 10.57
C HIS A 327 -31.58 19.24 9.48
N SER A 328 -30.59 20.10 9.24
CA SER A 328 -30.59 21.07 8.15
C SER A 328 -30.63 20.38 6.78
N ILE A 329 -29.83 19.32 6.58
CA ILE A 329 -29.86 18.50 5.36
C ILE A 329 -31.27 17.92 5.17
N ALA A 330 -31.82 17.30 6.20
CA ALA A 330 -33.17 16.72 6.16
C ALA A 330 -34.23 17.77 5.78
N GLN A 331 -34.19 18.96 6.36
CA GLN A 331 -35.09 20.06 6.01
C GLN A 331 -34.94 20.49 4.54
N THR A 332 -33.70 20.68 4.07
CA THR A 332 -33.41 21.05 2.68
C THR A 332 -33.99 20.05 1.68
N PHE A 333 -33.89 18.75 1.97
CA PHE A 333 -34.39 17.68 1.09
C PHE A 333 -35.82 17.20 1.42
N GLY A 334 -36.54 17.93 2.29
CA GLY A 334 -37.94 17.62 2.64
C GLY A 334 -38.12 16.25 3.29
N LEU A 335 -37.14 15.81 4.08
CA LEU A 335 -37.21 14.56 4.83
C LEU A 335 -37.86 14.79 6.20
N THR A 336 -38.66 13.84 6.66
CA THR A 336 -39.33 13.91 7.98
C THR A 336 -38.71 12.92 8.95
N GLU A 337 -38.50 13.32 10.20
CA GLU A 337 -38.02 12.38 11.23
C GLU A 337 -39.03 11.26 11.49
N ALA A 338 -38.53 10.04 11.47
CA ALA A 338 -39.32 8.83 11.61
C ALA A 338 -38.63 7.84 12.55
N ALA A 339 -39.43 6.98 13.17
CA ALA A 339 -38.95 5.84 13.92
C ALA A 339 -39.56 4.55 13.39
N ILE A 340 -38.76 3.50 13.37
CA ILE A 340 -39.18 2.14 12.98
C ILE A 340 -38.65 1.13 14.01
N GLY A 341 -39.38 0.04 14.20
CA GLY A 341 -39.06 -1.01 15.17
C GLY A 341 -39.70 -0.81 16.54
N ASN A 342 -39.50 -1.77 17.43
CA ASN A 342 -40.14 -1.82 18.75
C ASN A 342 -39.09 -1.91 19.89
N GLY A 343 -39.40 -1.33 21.05
CA GLY A 343 -38.59 -1.44 22.27
C GLY A 343 -37.12 -1.04 22.06
N SER A 344 -36.19 -1.90 22.49
CA SER A 344 -34.73 -1.70 22.33
C SER A 344 -34.25 -1.69 20.87
N HIS A 345 -35.09 -2.14 19.94
CA HIS A 345 -34.80 -2.17 18.51
C HIS A 345 -35.39 -0.97 17.75
N ARG A 346 -36.08 -0.05 18.43
CA ARG A 346 -36.53 1.20 17.81
C ARG A 346 -35.32 2.01 17.33
N ARG A 347 -35.36 2.49 16.09
CA ARG A 347 -34.34 3.35 15.48
C ARG A 347 -34.99 4.61 14.93
N THR A 348 -34.36 5.76 15.16
CA THR A 348 -34.78 7.05 14.59
C THR A 348 -33.93 7.36 13.37
N MET A 349 -34.57 7.83 12.31
CA MET A 349 -33.95 8.18 11.03
C MET A 349 -34.86 9.18 10.29
N TYR A 350 -34.60 9.40 9.00
CA TYR A 350 -35.42 10.27 8.17
C TYR A 350 -36.23 9.46 7.16
N TYR A 351 -37.40 9.96 6.77
CA TYR A 351 -38.31 9.32 5.84
C TYR A 351 -38.75 10.30 4.76
N ARG A 352 -38.77 9.81 3.53
CA ARG A 352 -39.50 10.40 2.42
C ARG A 352 -39.94 9.27 1.51
N HIS A 353 -41.25 9.18 1.27
CA HIS A 353 -41.83 8.08 0.52
C HIS A 353 -41.09 7.85 -0.82
N PRO A 354 -40.71 6.59 -1.16
CA PRO A 354 -40.96 5.35 -0.41
C PRO A 354 -39.79 4.89 0.48
N TYR A 355 -38.78 5.71 0.76
CA TYR A 355 -37.54 5.26 1.41
C TYR A 355 -37.30 5.86 2.80
N LEU A 356 -36.57 5.11 3.61
CA LEU A 356 -35.90 5.62 4.81
C LEU A 356 -34.49 6.07 4.46
N PHE A 357 -33.98 7.07 5.18
CA PHE A 357 -32.68 7.68 4.98
C PHE A 357 -31.93 7.74 6.32
N ASP A 358 -30.70 7.23 6.32
CA ASP A 358 -29.76 7.39 7.44
C ASP A 358 -28.50 8.14 7.00
N PHE A 359 -27.97 8.94 7.93
CA PHE A 359 -26.73 9.69 7.80
C PHE A 359 -25.77 9.15 8.88
N PRO A 360 -24.81 8.27 8.55
CA PRO A 360 -24.08 7.46 9.53
C PRO A 360 -23.25 8.26 10.53
N ARG A 361 -23.85 8.67 11.65
CA ARG A 361 -23.16 9.42 12.73
C ARG A 361 -22.02 8.63 13.38
N THR A 362 -21.95 7.31 13.17
CA THR A 362 -20.79 6.51 13.58
C THR A 362 -19.49 7.01 12.94
N LEU A 363 -19.56 7.67 11.79
CA LEU A 363 -18.40 8.30 11.13
C LEU A 363 -17.80 9.44 11.97
N ASN A 364 -18.53 10.00 12.94
CA ASN A 364 -18.00 11.03 13.83
C ASN A 364 -16.82 10.52 14.68
N THR A 365 -16.72 9.19 14.88
CA THR A 365 -15.56 8.57 15.52
C THR A 365 -14.26 8.74 14.73
N LEU A 366 -14.36 9.07 13.43
CA LEU A 366 -13.24 9.31 12.53
C LEU A 366 -12.72 10.75 12.58
N LEU A 367 -13.43 11.70 13.21
CA LEU A 367 -13.03 13.12 13.24
C LEU A 367 -11.67 13.36 13.89
N VAL A 368 -11.29 12.50 14.83
CA VAL A 368 -10.00 12.57 15.53
C VAL A 368 -8.91 11.74 14.84
N MET A 369 -9.24 11.06 13.74
CA MET A 369 -8.32 10.19 13.02
C MET A 369 -7.61 10.97 11.91
N GLU A 370 -6.36 10.58 11.66
CA GLU A 370 -5.68 10.99 10.43
C GLU A 370 -6.45 10.44 9.22
N GLU A 371 -6.63 11.28 8.20
CA GLU A 371 -7.31 10.90 6.96
C GLU A 371 -8.77 10.45 7.14
N ALA A 372 -9.54 11.17 7.97
CA ALA A 372 -10.95 10.88 8.25
C ALA A 372 -11.80 10.58 7.00
N SER A 373 -11.62 11.34 5.91
CA SER A 373 -12.34 11.12 4.66
C SER A 373 -11.97 9.82 3.94
N TYR A 374 -10.72 9.36 4.05
CA TYR A 374 -10.32 8.04 3.55
C TYR A 374 -10.96 6.94 4.41
N GLN A 375 -10.97 7.08 5.73
CA GLN A 375 -11.64 6.11 6.58
C GLN A 375 -13.15 6.04 6.30
N ALA A 376 -13.78 7.17 5.93
CA ALA A 376 -15.16 7.18 5.45
C ALA A 376 -15.33 6.45 4.09
N LEU A 377 -14.37 6.60 3.16
CA LEU A 377 -14.33 5.81 1.92
C LEU A 377 -14.24 4.31 2.20
N VAL A 378 -13.35 3.90 3.11
CA VAL A 378 -13.19 2.49 3.49
C VAL A 378 -14.47 1.97 4.13
N PHE A 379 -15.09 2.77 5.01
CA PHE A 379 -16.39 2.44 5.58
C PHE A 379 -17.46 2.20 4.49
N ASP A 380 -17.58 3.10 3.51
CA ASP A 380 -18.49 2.95 2.36
C ASP A 380 -18.25 1.62 1.61
N LYS A 381 -17.00 1.36 1.23
CA LYS A 381 -16.60 0.13 0.51
C LYS A 381 -17.01 -1.12 1.29
N PHE A 382 -16.66 -1.21 2.57
CA PHE A 382 -16.95 -2.39 3.39
C PHE A 382 -18.44 -2.54 3.65
N LEU A 383 -19.16 -1.45 3.87
CA LEU A 383 -20.60 -1.50 4.07
C LEU A 383 -21.34 -2.00 2.82
N LYS A 384 -20.87 -1.64 1.60
CA LYS A 384 -21.40 -2.16 0.33
C LYS A 384 -21.20 -3.66 0.14
N LEU A 385 -20.26 -4.29 0.85
CA LEU A 385 -20.03 -5.74 0.82
C LEU A 385 -21.01 -6.52 1.71
N GLU A 386 -21.72 -5.85 2.62
CA GLU A 386 -22.62 -6.49 3.57
C GLU A 386 -23.91 -7.00 2.92
N LYS A 387 -24.52 -8.04 3.52
CA LYS A 387 -25.58 -8.85 2.90
C LYS A 387 -26.76 -8.05 2.34
N TYR A 388 -27.23 -7.00 3.03
CA TYR A 388 -28.37 -6.18 2.57
C TYR A 388 -27.98 -5.05 1.62
N CYS A 389 -26.70 -4.70 1.58
CA CYS A 389 -26.16 -3.64 0.72
C CYS A 389 -25.62 -4.19 -0.60
N LYS A 390 -25.27 -5.48 -0.64
CA LYS A 390 -24.69 -6.14 -1.80
C LYS A 390 -25.69 -6.21 -2.95
N VAL A 391 -25.34 -5.61 -4.08
CA VAL A 391 -26.08 -5.74 -5.34
C VAL A 391 -25.96 -7.20 -5.82
N LEU A 392 -27.05 -7.97 -5.74
CA LEU A 392 -27.09 -9.29 -6.36
C LEU A 392 -27.25 -9.10 -7.87
N SER A 393 -26.41 -9.78 -8.67
CA SER A 393 -26.34 -9.65 -10.13
C SER A 393 -27.62 -10.04 -10.91
N SER A 394 -28.72 -10.34 -10.23
CA SER A 394 -30.02 -10.49 -10.85
C SER A 394 -30.60 -9.14 -11.23
N LYS A 395 -30.84 -8.95 -12.52
CA LYS A 395 -31.37 -7.75 -13.23
C LYS A 395 -32.63 -7.07 -12.65
N TYR A 396 -33.19 -7.54 -11.53
CA TYR A 396 -34.52 -7.17 -11.04
C TYR A 396 -34.63 -6.90 -9.53
N ASN A 397 -33.57 -7.07 -8.73
CA ASN A 397 -33.65 -6.83 -7.29
C ASN A 397 -32.72 -5.67 -6.88
N MET A 398 -33.31 -4.50 -6.68
CA MET A 398 -32.66 -3.42 -5.93
C MET A 398 -32.35 -3.92 -4.52
N PRO A 399 -31.18 -3.58 -3.95
CA PRO A 399 -30.84 -4.00 -2.59
C PRO A 399 -31.79 -3.32 -1.58
N LEU A 400 -32.12 -4.04 -0.50
CA LEU A 400 -33.01 -3.52 0.55
C LEU A 400 -32.37 -2.34 1.31
N ALA A 401 -31.04 -2.28 1.34
CA ALA A 401 -30.28 -1.11 1.75
C ALA A 401 -29.35 -0.67 0.62
N GLN A 402 -29.27 0.62 0.33
CA GLN A 402 -28.34 1.16 -0.65
C GLN A 402 -27.47 2.23 0.00
N VAL A 403 -26.15 2.10 -0.16
CA VAL A 403 -25.21 3.14 0.24
C VAL A 403 -25.04 4.11 -0.94
N LEU A 404 -25.36 5.37 -0.72
CA LEU A 404 -25.34 6.43 -1.73
C LEU A 404 -24.15 7.35 -1.51
N ALA A 405 -23.46 7.69 -2.60
CA ALA A 405 -22.63 8.88 -2.62
C ALA A 405 -23.50 10.14 -2.49
N TRP A 406 -22.88 11.25 -2.08
CA TRP A 406 -23.61 12.49 -1.81
C TRP A 406 -24.31 13.04 -3.07
N ASP A 407 -23.62 13.03 -4.20
CA ASP A 407 -24.14 13.44 -5.50
C ASP A 407 -25.30 12.54 -5.98
N GLU A 408 -25.20 11.22 -5.76
CA GLU A 408 -26.31 10.29 -6.02
C GLU A 408 -27.53 10.65 -5.18
N PHE A 409 -27.33 11.00 -3.90
CA PHE A 409 -28.39 11.46 -3.01
C PHE A 409 -29.01 12.76 -3.52
N GLU A 410 -28.25 13.80 -3.84
CA GLU A 410 -28.78 15.07 -4.36
C GLU A 410 -29.59 14.89 -5.66
N ASN A 411 -29.04 14.13 -6.61
CA ASN A 411 -29.69 13.87 -7.90
C ASN A 411 -31.05 13.17 -7.77
N MET A 412 -31.28 12.40 -6.70
CA MET A 412 -32.59 11.78 -6.42
C MET A 412 -33.69 12.81 -6.15
N PHE A 413 -33.35 14.01 -5.71
CA PHE A 413 -34.32 15.06 -5.37
C PHE A 413 -34.53 16.07 -6.50
N ASP A 414 -33.47 16.37 -7.26
CA ASP A 414 -33.56 17.27 -8.42
C ASP A 414 -34.42 16.69 -9.55
N SER A 415 -34.31 15.38 -9.76
CA SER A 415 -35.11 14.66 -10.75
C SER A 415 -36.62 14.70 -10.41
N ALA A 416 -36.94 14.59 -9.12
CA ALA A 416 -38.32 14.63 -8.63
C ALA A 416 -38.95 16.03 -8.74
N ALA A 417 -38.16 17.10 -8.59
CA ALA A 417 -38.63 18.46 -8.78
C ALA A 417 -39.01 18.75 -10.24
N SER A 418 -38.30 18.13 -11.19
CA SER A 418 -38.54 18.30 -12.62
C SER A 418 -39.83 17.61 -13.11
N GLU A 419 -40.21 16.48 -12.51
CA GLU A 419 -41.46 15.78 -12.86
C GLU A 419 -42.72 16.48 -12.31
N MET A 420 -42.60 17.22 -11.19
CA MET A 420 -43.73 17.96 -10.60
C MET A 420 -44.10 19.26 -11.34
N VAL A 421 -43.23 19.79 -12.21
CA VAL A 421 -43.49 21.04 -12.94
C VAL A 421 -44.25 20.82 -14.26
N ILE A 422 -44.44 19.57 -14.69
CA ILE A 422 -45.04 19.21 -16.00
C ILE A 422 -46.52 18.78 -15.89
N VAL A 423 -47.15 18.86 -14.70
CA VAL A 423 -48.55 18.45 -14.49
C VAL A 423 -49.52 19.63 -14.43
#